data_AF-A0A9D7B8I0-F1
#
_entry.id   AF-A0A9D7B8I0-F1
#
_cell.length_a   1.000
_cell.length_b   1.000
_cell.length_c   1.000
_cell.angle_alpha   90.00
_cell.angle_beta   90.00
_cell.angle_gamma   90.00
#
_symmetry.space_group_name_H-M   'P 1'
#
loop_
_entity.id
_entity.type
_entity.pdbx_description
1 polymer ?
#
loop_
_entity_poly.entity_id
_entity_poly.type
_entity_poly.pdbx_seq_one_letter_code
_entity_poly.pdbx_strand_id
1 'polypeptide(L)'
;MRCIAINSRINTATPMSTTAPTTLRVRIGDLHFDHMEWVNSLKFYKDEISIFEHRLEDIVRRNTKPEVMAELEHFQNQFIREKEVVDELRHDIKQAENELEKEAKDHPVAIDHRWFTDHTSLRDRFQTFEKLYRELKMEFHQWLVKRM
;
A
#
# COMPACT_ATOMS: atom_id res chain seq x y z
N MET A 1 43.56 -62.35 4.46
CA MET A 1 42.42 -62.12 3.53
C MET A 1 41.17 -62.61 4.24
N ARG A 2 40.14 -61.85 4.60
CA ARG A 2 39.68 -60.49 4.30
C ARG A 2 38.93 -59.97 5.55
N CYS A 3 39.07 -58.69 5.85
CA CYS A 3 38.45 -58.03 6.99
C CYS A 3 36.93 -57.89 6.83
N ILE A 4 36.24 -57.98 7.97
CA ILE A 4 34.81 -57.75 8.19
C ILE A 4 34.56 -56.24 8.12
N ALA A 5 33.65 -55.80 7.23
CA ALA A 5 33.28 -54.40 7.08
C ALA A 5 32.16 -54.03 8.06
N ILE A 6 32.47 -53.11 8.96
CA ILE A 6 31.55 -52.37 9.82
C ILE A 6 30.95 -51.25 8.96
N ASN A 7 29.62 -51.23 8.77
CA ASN A 7 28.93 -50.13 8.11
C ASN A 7 28.11 -49.36 9.14
N SER A 8 28.70 -48.27 9.66
CA SER A 8 28.07 -47.32 10.56
C SER A 8 27.32 -46.24 9.77
N ARG A 9 26.06 -46.02 10.15
CA ARG A 9 25.16 -44.93 9.76
C ARG A 9 25.86 -43.58 9.54
N ILE A 10 25.53 -42.89 8.46
CA ILE A 10 25.24 -41.44 8.50
C ILE A 10 24.06 -41.15 7.57
N ASN A 11 23.01 -40.63 8.18
CA ASN A 11 21.78 -40.15 7.58
C ASN A 11 22.11 -38.93 6.69
N THR A 12 21.80 -38.96 5.39
CA THR A 12 21.99 -37.82 4.50
C THR A 12 20.89 -36.80 4.77
N ALA A 13 21.19 -35.79 5.58
CA ALA A 13 20.34 -34.62 5.73
C ALA A 13 20.27 -33.88 4.39
N THR A 14 19.05 -33.71 3.89
CA THR A 14 18.68 -32.86 2.75
C THR A 14 19.16 -31.43 3.00
N PRO A 15 19.73 -30.72 2.00
CA PRO A 15 20.06 -29.31 2.18
C PRO A 15 18.77 -28.48 2.30
N MET A 16 18.61 -27.79 3.43
CA MET A 16 17.64 -26.71 3.58
C MET A 16 17.95 -25.63 2.54
N SER A 17 17.03 -25.43 1.59
CA SER A 17 17.03 -24.24 0.74
C SER A 17 16.59 -23.04 1.58
N THR A 18 17.55 -22.32 2.13
CA THR A 18 17.35 -20.95 2.63
C THR A 18 17.15 -20.04 1.43
N THR A 19 15.90 -19.82 1.00
CA THR A 19 15.57 -18.71 0.11
C THR A 19 15.63 -17.42 0.92
N ALA A 20 16.72 -16.68 0.78
CA ALA A 20 16.80 -15.28 1.17
C ALA A 20 15.68 -14.48 0.46
N PRO A 21 15.11 -13.43 1.07
CA PRO A 21 14.13 -12.58 0.41
C PRO A 21 14.78 -12.02 -0.86
N THR A 22 14.24 -12.38 -2.01
CA THR A 22 14.71 -11.91 -3.31
C THR A 22 14.34 -10.43 -3.40
N THR A 23 15.29 -9.55 -3.12
CA THR A 23 15.12 -8.11 -3.31
C THR A 23 14.87 -7.89 -4.80
N LEU A 24 13.62 -7.60 -5.14
CA LEU A 24 13.24 -7.17 -6.49
C LEU A 24 14.03 -5.91 -6.81
N ARG A 25 14.33 -5.76 -8.09
CA ARG A 25 15.37 -4.88 -8.60
C ARG A 25 14.69 -4.10 -9.71
N VAL A 26 14.34 -2.83 -9.45
CA VAL A 26 13.50 -1.99 -10.34
C VAL A 26 14.33 -0.83 -10.89
N ARG A 27 14.08 -0.41 -12.12
CA ARG A 27 14.76 0.74 -12.74
C ARG A 27 14.25 2.04 -12.12
N ILE A 28 15.15 3.01 -11.97
CA ILE A 28 14.85 4.34 -11.41
C ILE A 28 13.69 5.02 -12.16
N GLY A 29 13.65 4.94 -13.49
CA GLY A 29 12.58 5.53 -14.28
C GLY A 29 11.21 4.88 -14.07
N ASP A 30 11.17 3.56 -13.90
CA ASP A 30 9.92 2.83 -13.62
C ASP A 30 9.40 3.22 -12.21
N LEU A 31 10.30 3.33 -11.23
CA LEU A 31 9.96 3.72 -9.86
C LEU A 31 9.45 5.17 -9.75
N HIS A 32 10.07 6.11 -10.47
CA HIS A 32 9.59 7.49 -10.56
C HIS A 32 8.16 7.56 -11.11
N PHE A 33 7.90 6.81 -12.20
CA PHE A 33 6.57 6.74 -12.80
C PHE A 33 5.53 6.17 -11.83
N ASP A 34 5.86 5.08 -11.15
CA ASP A 34 5.01 4.49 -10.11
C ASP A 34 4.68 5.52 -8.99
N HIS A 35 5.68 6.23 -8.48
CA HIS A 35 5.48 7.25 -7.45
C HIS A 35 4.54 8.37 -7.91
N MET A 36 4.71 8.86 -9.15
CA MET A 36 3.81 9.86 -9.73
C MET A 36 2.38 9.35 -9.82
N GLU A 37 2.19 8.12 -10.30
CA GLU A 37 0.87 7.49 -10.40
C GLU A 37 0.20 7.36 -9.03
N TRP A 38 0.94 6.90 -8.01
CA TRP A 38 0.42 6.73 -6.65
C TRP A 38 0.03 8.05 -6.03
N VAL A 39 0.86 9.10 -6.15
CA VAL A 39 0.54 10.43 -5.61
C VAL A 39 -0.74 11.00 -6.25
N ASN A 40 -0.90 10.82 -7.56
CA ASN A 40 -2.10 11.28 -8.26
C ASN A 40 -3.35 10.50 -7.83
N SER A 41 -3.23 9.17 -7.68
CA SER A 41 -4.30 8.31 -7.19
C SER A 41 -4.71 8.68 -5.76
N LEU A 42 -3.74 8.84 -4.86
CA LEU A 42 -3.97 9.27 -3.47
C LEU A 42 -4.68 10.63 -3.40
N LYS A 43 -4.32 11.58 -4.26
CA LYS A 43 -5.02 12.87 -4.35
C LYS A 43 -6.48 12.67 -4.78
N PHE A 44 -6.70 11.89 -5.84
CA PHE A 44 -8.05 11.59 -6.31
C PHE A 44 -8.92 10.96 -5.21
N TYR A 45 -8.38 9.97 -4.48
CA TYR A 45 -9.12 9.33 -3.39
C TYR A 45 -9.44 10.30 -2.26
N LYS A 46 -8.52 11.20 -1.90
CA LYS A 46 -8.77 12.23 -0.89
C LYS A 46 -9.89 13.18 -1.30
N ASP A 47 -9.87 13.63 -2.56
CA ASP A 47 -10.90 14.51 -3.11
C ASP A 47 -12.26 13.80 -3.17
N GLU A 48 -12.29 12.51 -3.53
CA GLU A 48 -13.50 11.70 -3.53
C GLU A 48 -14.08 11.49 -2.12
N ILE A 49 -13.24 11.27 -1.09
CA ILE A 49 -13.70 11.22 0.31
C ILE A 49 -14.36 12.53 0.71
N SER A 50 -13.81 13.68 0.32
CA SER A 50 -14.44 14.99 0.59
C SER A 50 -15.82 15.13 -0.06
N ILE A 51 -16.04 14.55 -1.24
CA ILE A 51 -17.37 14.50 -1.85
C ILE A 51 -18.32 13.62 -1.02
N PHE A 52 -17.84 12.49 -0.50
CA PHE A 52 -18.64 11.59 0.34
C PHE A 52 -19.06 12.25 1.66
N GLU A 53 -18.17 13.03 2.29
CA GLU A 53 -18.48 13.82 3.48
C GLU A 53 -19.62 14.80 3.22
N HIS A 54 -19.56 15.57 2.13
CA HIS A 54 -20.64 16.50 1.78
C HIS A 54 -21.98 15.79 1.57
N ARG A 55 -21.96 14.61 0.94
CA ARG A 55 -23.18 13.83 0.73
C ARG A 55 -23.74 13.27 2.04
N LEU A 56 -22.86 12.93 2.96
CA LEU A 56 -23.22 12.48 4.31
C LEU A 56 -23.84 13.63 5.11
N GLU A 57 -23.31 14.86 5.03
CA GLU A 57 -23.91 16.06 5.63
C GLU A 57 -25.33 16.33 5.13
N ASP A 58 -25.59 16.17 3.83
CA ASP A 58 -26.93 16.37 3.24
C ASP A 58 -27.97 15.40 3.82
N ILE A 59 -27.56 14.17 4.16
CA ILE A 59 -28.43 13.15 4.76
C ILE A 59 -28.72 13.48 6.23
N VAL A 60 -27.73 13.93 7.00
CA VAL A 60 -27.92 14.37 8.42
C VAL A 60 -29.00 15.43 8.52
N ARG A 61 -28.95 16.42 7.61
CA ARG A 61 -29.91 17.53 7.62
C ARG A 61 -31.36 17.07 7.47
N ARG A 62 -31.58 15.88 6.89
CA ARG A 62 -32.91 15.31 6.61
C ARG A 62 -33.29 14.18 7.56
N ASN A 63 -32.33 13.61 8.31
CA ASN A 63 -32.55 12.41 9.11
C ASN A 63 -31.80 12.49 10.46
N THR A 64 -32.57 12.55 11.54
CA THR A 64 -32.06 12.66 12.92
C THR A 64 -32.32 11.40 13.75
N LYS A 65 -32.67 10.29 13.11
CA LYS A 65 -32.91 9.03 13.83
C LYS A 65 -31.59 8.53 14.45
N PRO A 66 -31.59 8.10 15.73
CA PRO A 66 -30.37 7.68 16.42
C PRO A 66 -29.58 6.59 15.69
N GLU A 67 -30.27 5.63 15.06
CA GLU A 67 -29.64 4.55 14.28
C GLU A 67 -28.83 5.09 13.10
N VAL A 68 -29.35 6.11 12.41
CA VAL A 68 -28.70 6.73 11.25
C VAL A 68 -27.50 7.56 11.69
N MET A 69 -27.58 8.20 12.85
CA MET A 69 -26.45 8.94 13.43
C MET A 69 -25.28 8.02 13.80
N ALA A 70 -25.55 6.81 14.31
CA ALA A 70 -24.51 5.84 14.62
C ALA A 70 -23.82 5.30 13.35
N GLU A 71 -24.58 4.96 12.32
CA GLU A 71 -24.03 4.55 11.02
C GLU A 71 -23.18 5.66 10.38
N LEU A 72 -23.60 6.91 10.58
CA LEU A 72 -22.89 8.07 10.06
C LEU A 72 -21.56 8.32 10.77
N GLU A 73 -21.55 8.25 12.10
CA GLU A 73 -20.33 8.38 12.89
C GLU A 73 -19.31 7.30 12.49
N HIS A 74 -19.79 6.08 12.18
CA HIS A 74 -18.96 5.01 11.65
C HIS A 74 -18.22 5.42 10.35
N PHE A 75 -18.96 5.94 9.36
CA PHE A 75 -18.35 6.39 8.10
C PHE A 75 -17.44 7.60 8.27
N GLN A 76 -17.82 8.57 9.13
CA GLN A 76 -16.97 9.74 9.40
C GLN A 76 -15.62 9.32 9.98
N ASN A 77 -15.61 8.40 10.95
CA ASN A 77 -14.39 7.88 11.54
C ASN A 77 -13.52 7.16 10.52
N GLN A 78 -14.13 6.34 9.64
CA GLN A 78 -13.41 5.69 8.54
C GLN A 78 -12.82 6.71 7.55
N PHE A 79 -13.57 7.73 7.14
CA PHE A 79 -13.10 8.78 6.24
C PHE A 79 -11.92 9.57 6.82
N ILE A 80 -11.97 9.91 8.11
CA ILE A 80 -10.85 10.54 8.81
C ILE A 80 -9.63 9.62 8.75
N ARG A 81 -9.80 8.33 9.07
CA ARG A 81 -8.69 7.38 9.08
C ARG A 81 -8.05 7.22 7.70
N GLU A 82 -8.86 7.05 6.65
CA GLU A 82 -8.35 6.91 5.29
C GLU A 82 -7.62 8.19 4.82
N LYS A 83 -8.10 9.37 5.19
CA LYS A 83 -7.41 10.64 4.89
C LYS A 83 -6.04 10.75 5.56
N GLU A 84 -5.92 10.30 6.80
CA GLU A 84 -4.63 10.21 7.50
C GLU A 84 -3.67 9.28 6.77
N VAL A 85 -4.13 8.07 6.41
CA VAL A 85 -3.32 7.10 5.66
C VAL A 85 -2.88 7.67 4.30
N VAL A 86 -3.77 8.39 3.60
CA VAL A 86 -3.41 9.10 2.36
C VAL A 86 -2.29 10.11 2.59
N ASP A 87 -2.38 10.90 3.67
CA ASP A 87 -1.38 11.93 3.96
C ASP A 87 -0.02 11.31 4.36
N GLU A 88 -0.03 10.24 5.15
CA GLU A 88 1.16 9.44 5.49
C GLU A 88 1.81 8.83 4.24
N LEU A 89 1.05 8.12 3.41
CA LEU A 89 1.56 7.51 2.17
C LEU A 89 2.13 8.56 1.22
N ARG A 90 1.45 9.69 1.05
CA ARG A 90 1.93 10.78 0.20
C ARG A 90 3.22 11.40 0.74
N HIS A 91 3.38 11.46 2.06
CA HIS A 91 4.62 11.93 2.67
C HIS A 91 5.76 10.96 2.39
N ASP A 92 5.55 9.67 2.60
CA ASP A 92 6.56 8.63 2.41
C ASP A 92 6.98 8.50 0.94
N ILE A 93 6.02 8.57 -0.01
CA ILE A 93 6.33 8.60 -1.44
C ILE A 93 7.20 9.81 -1.80
N LYS A 94 6.90 10.99 -1.23
CA LYS A 94 7.73 12.17 -1.46
C LYS A 94 9.14 12.05 -0.88
N GLN A 95 9.30 11.39 0.27
CA GLN A 95 10.63 11.12 0.83
C GLN A 95 11.42 10.19 -0.10
N ALA A 96 10.81 9.08 -0.52
CA ALA A 96 11.42 8.14 -1.46
C ALA A 96 11.79 8.81 -2.78
N GLU A 97 10.94 9.71 -3.30
CA GLU A 97 11.21 10.48 -4.51
C GLU A 97 12.40 11.43 -4.35
N ASN A 98 12.50 12.14 -3.22
CA ASN A 98 13.64 13.01 -2.95
C ASN A 98 14.97 12.24 -2.87
N GLU A 99 14.93 11.04 -2.28
CA GLU A 99 16.08 10.12 -2.26
C GLU A 99 16.46 9.67 -3.66
N LEU A 100 15.46 9.29 -4.47
CA LEU A 100 15.64 8.89 -5.87
C LEU A 100 16.27 10.01 -6.71
N GLU A 101 15.78 11.25 -6.57
CA GLU A 101 16.34 12.43 -7.24
C GLU A 101 17.79 12.69 -6.84
N LYS A 102 18.12 12.55 -5.55
CA LYS A 102 19.48 12.77 -5.05
C LYS A 102 20.44 11.75 -5.65
N GLU A 103 20.05 10.48 -5.65
CA GLU A 103 20.85 9.39 -6.20
C GLU A 103 21.03 9.51 -7.72
N ALA A 104 20.02 10.01 -8.43
CA ALA A 104 20.12 10.32 -9.86
C ALA A 104 21.12 11.47 -10.13
N LYS A 105 21.15 12.50 -9.27
CA LYS A 105 22.08 13.65 -9.38
C LYS A 105 23.54 13.27 -9.05
N ASP A 106 23.74 12.45 -8.03
CA ASP A 106 25.09 12.05 -7.57
C ASP A 106 25.77 11.04 -8.52
N HIS A 107 24.99 10.34 -9.35
CA HIS A 107 25.49 9.28 -10.22
C HIS A 107 24.99 9.36 -11.68
N PRO A 108 25.32 10.43 -12.43
CA PRO A 108 24.76 10.70 -13.77
C PRO A 108 25.13 9.67 -14.84
N VAL A 109 26.21 8.91 -14.66
CA VAL A 109 26.73 7.94 -15.66
C VAL A 109 26.16 6.52 -15.44
N ALA A 110 25.49 6.25 -14.30
CA ALA A 110 25.04 4.90 -13.91
C ALA A 110 23.54 4.78 -13.65
N ILE A 111 22.73 5.80 -14.00
CA ILE A 111 21.28 5.83 -13.75
C ILE A 111 20.57 4.62 -14.35
N ASP A 112 20.94 4.19 -15.57
CA ASP A 112 20.23 3.12 -16.28
C ASP A 112 20.41 1.71 -15.69
N HIS A 113 21.46 1.47 -14.89
CA HIS A 113 21.82 0.12 -14.43
C HIS A 113 21.97 0.00 -12.91
N ARG A 114 21.76 1.10 -12.16
CA ARG A 114 21.85 1.09 -10.71
C ARG A 114 20.51 0.64 -10.12
N TRP A 115 20.56 -0.54 -9.52
CA TRP A 115 19.44 -1.14 -8.83
C TRP A 115 19.19 -0.40 -7.52
N PHE A 116 18.03 0.23 -7.39
CA PHE A 116 17.58 0.76 -6.10
C PHE A 116 17.00 -0.37 -5.25
N THR A 117 17.14 -0.29 -3.93
CA THR A 117 16.42 -1.18 -3.01
C THR A 117 14.93 -0.99 -3.27
N ASP A 118 14.27 -2.01 -3.83
CA ASP A 118 12.86 -1.96 -4.15
C ASP A 118 12.08 -1.54 -2.90
N HIS A 119 11.31 -0.47 -3.03
CA HIS A 119 10.35 -0.05 -2.02
C HIS A 119 9.13 -0.97 -2.07
N THR A 120 9.33 -2.29 -2.05
CA THR A 120 8.25 -3.29 -2.05
C THR A 120 7.24 -2.95 -0.94
N SER A 121 7.73 -2.47 0.21
CA SER A 121 6.92 -1.97 1.33
C SER A 121 5.95 -0.83 0.94
N LEU A 122 6.38 0.14 0.13
CA LEU A 122 5.53 1.28 -0.24
C LEU A 122 4.45 0.86 -1.23
N ARG A 123 4.80 0.00 -2.19
CA ARG A 123 3.85 -0.62 -3.11
C ARG A 123 2.80 -1.44 -2.37
N ASP A 124 3.21 -2.30 -1.45
CA ASP A 124 2.31 -3.15 -0.66
C ASP A 124 1.35 -2.31 0.19
N ARG A 125 1.85 -1.22 0.81
CA ARG A 125 1.02 -0.29 1.58
C ARG A 125 0.03 0.46 0.70
N PHE A 126 0.46 0.94 -0.48
CA PHE A 126 -0.44 1.60 -1.43
C PHE A 126 -1.54 0.65 -1.93
N GLN A 127 -1.19 -0.59 -2.30
CA GLN A 127 -2.16 -1.60 -2.74
C GLN A 127 -3.14 -2.00 -1.63
N THR A 128 -2.64 -2.09 -0.40
CA THR A 128 -3.49 -2.35 0.77
C THR A 128 -4.49 -1.22 0.97
N PHE A 129 -4.03 0.03 0.93
CA PHE A 129 -4.89 1.20 0.99
C PHE A 129 -5.93 1.20 -0.14
N GLU A 130 -5.53 0.94 -1.39
CA GLU A 130 -6.45 0.91 -2.53
C GLU A 130 -7.58 -0.12 -2.35
N LYS A 131 -7.24 -1.30 -1.81
CA LYS A 131 -8.21 -2.34 -1.49
C LYS A 131 -9.18 -1.87 -0.41
N LEU A 132 -8.68 -1.37 0.71
CA LEU A 132 -9.50 -0.90 1.84
C LEU A 132 -10.43 0.25 1.41
N TYR A 133 -9.89 1.20 0.66
CA TYR A 133 -10.65 2.31 0.11
C TYR A 133 -11.80 1.84 -0.79
N ARG A 134 -11.54 0.84 -1.65
CA ARG A 134 -12.55 0.26 -2.53
C ARG A 134 -13.68 -0.43 -1.76
N GLU A 135 -13.33 -1.16 -0.70
CA GLU A 135 -14.30 -1.81 0.19
C GLU A 135 -15.18 -0.76 0.90
N LEU A 136 -14.56 0.27 1.48
CA LEU A 136 -15.24 1.40 2.11
C LEU A 136 -16.18 2.13 1.14
N LYS A 137 -15.72 2.42 -0.07
CA LYS A 137 -16.52 3.06 -1.11
C LYS A 137 -17.76 2.24 -1.47
N MET A 138 -17.59 0.92 -1.63
CA MET A 138 -18.70 0.02 -1.92
C MET A 138 -19.72 0.01 -0.78
N GLU A 139 -19.26 -0.10 0.47
CA GLU A 139 -20.10 -0.07 1.66
C GLU A 139 -20.89 1.24 1.76
N PHE A 140 -20.21 2.38 1.57
CA PHE A 140 -20.84 3.69 1.57
C PHE A 140 -21.91 3.82 0.48
N HIS A 141 -21.64 3.36 -0.75
CA HIS A 141 -22.64 3.40 -1.82
C HIS A 141 -23.86 2.52 -1.53
N GLN A 142 -23.66 1.33 -0.95
CA GLN A 142 -24.77 0.46 -0.56
C GLN A 142 -25.62 1.10 0.54
N TRP A 143 -24.96 1.74 1.52
CA TRP A 143 -25.64 2.48 2.56
C TRP A 143 -26.46 3.64 2.00
N LEU A 144 -25.87 4.41 1.08
CA LEU A 144 -26.52 5.51 0.39
C LEU A 144 -27.80 5.08 -0.34
N VAL A 145 -27.79 3.95 -1.06
CA VAL A 145 -28.98 3.42 -1.75
C VAL A 145 -30.11 3.06 -0.78
N LYS A 146 -29.80 2.68 0.46
CA LYS A 146 -30.81 2.35 1.48
C LYS A 146 -31.41 3.59 2.15
N ARG A 147 -30.73 4.74 2.07
CA ARG A 147 -31.05 5.96 2.83
C ARG A 147 -31.52 7.13 1.95
N MET A 148 -31.32 7.05 0.63
CA MET A 148 -31.97 7.91 -0.38
C MET A 148 -33.28 7.28 -0.84
#